data_AF-A0A804Q450-F1
#
_entry.id   AF-A0A804Q450-F1
#
_cell.length_a   1.000
_cell.length_b   1.000
_cell.length_c   1.000
_cell.angle_alpha   90.00
_cell.angle_beta   90.00
_cell.angle_gamma   90.00
#
_symmetry.space_group_name_H-M   'P 1'
#
loop_
_entity.id
_entity.type
_entity.pdbx_description
1 polymer ?
#
loop_
_entity_poly.entity_id
_entity_poly.type
_entity_poly.pdbx_seq_one_letter_code
_entity_poly.pdbx_strand_id
1 'polypeptide(L)'
;MALPSRARLLLLLCFVAAAALLVAPGEVSATAAAADAGGHGKRRGHSTHTRRLRPGKGAAAAKPYPANAARVEAIERQFARWVRSMGGHGHNSSSTAYSRALSRASLPARTLVVDKNPGAGNFTSIQAAVDSLPLINLARVVIRVNAGTYTEKVSISPMRAFVTVEGAGADKTVVQWGDTADTAGAWGRPMGTFGSATFAVNSMFFVAKNITFKNTAPVPRPGALGKQGVALRISADSAAFVGCNFLGAQDTLYDHLGRHYYRDCYIEGSVDFIFGNALSLYEDGVLRAV
;
A
#
# COMPACT_ATOMS: atom_id res chain seq x y z
N MET A 1 13.11 -3.51 25.01
CA MET A 1 14.52 -3.49 24.57
C MET A 1 14.75 -2.23 23.73
N ALA A 2 15.57 -1.29 24.21
CA ALA A 2 15.85 -0.04 23.49
C ALA A 2 16.83 -0.30 22.32
N LEU A 3 16.52 0.22 21.13
CA LEU A 3 17.47 0.16 20.00
C LEU A 3 18.80 0.84 20.35
N PRO A 4 19.95 0.27 19.92
CA PRO A 4 21.26 0.86 20.18
C PRO A 4 21.39 2.26 19.56
N SER A 5 22.14 3.14 20.23
CA SER A 5 22.24 4.58 19.94
C SER A 5 22.58 4.92 18.47
N ARG A 6 23.32 4.04 17.79
CA ARG A 6 23.67 4.21 16.37
C ARG A 6 22.48 4.02 15.42
N ALA A 7 21.52 3.17 15.76
CA ALA A 7 20.29 2.97 14.97
C ALA A 7 19.33 4.17 15.12
N ARG A 8 19.30 4.81 16.29
CA ARG A 8 18.56 6.05 16.52
C ARG A 8 19.16 7.22 15.73
N LEU A 9 20.49 7.31 15.66
CA LEU A 9 21.19 8.35 14.89
C LEU A 9 20.96 8.19 13.38
N LEU A 10 20.97 6.95 12.87
CA LEU A 10 20.66 6.69 11.45
C LEU A 10 19.20 7.03 11.10
N LEU A 11 18.25 6.68 11.97
CA LEU A 11 16.84 7.06 11.79
C LEU A 11 16.68 8.60 11.80
N LEU A 12 17.34 9.29 12.73
CA LEU A 12 17.27 10.75 12.85
C LEU A 12 17.87 11.45 11.62
N LEU A 13 18.99 10.94 11.10
CA LEU A 13 19.62 11.44 9.87
C LEU A 13 18.73 11.21 8.64
N CYS A 14 18.01 10.08 8.56
CA CYS A 14 17.01 9.85 7.51
C CYS A 14 15.83 10.83 7.60
N PHE A 15 15.35 11.15 8.81
CA PHE A 15 14.29 12.15 9.02
C PHE A 15 14.72 13.57 8.62
N VAL A 16 15.95 13.96 8.96
CA VAL A 16 16.48 15.30 8.62
C VAL A 16 16.75 15.42 7.11
N ALA A 17 17.27 14.38 6.46
CA ALA A 17 17.49 14.38 5.02
C ALA A 17 16.16 14.46 4.23
N ALA A 18 15.12 13.75 4.68
CA ALA A 18 13.79 13.84 4.07
C ALA A 18 13.13 15.22 4.26
N ALA A 19 13.39 15.90 5.37
CA ALA A 19 12.90 17.26 5.62
C ALA A 19 13.65 18.32 4.79
N ALA A 20 14.95 18.15 4.55
CA ALA A 20 15.75 19.09 3.75
C ALA A 20 15.39 19.07 2.25
N LEU A 21 14.93 17.93 1.72
CA LEU A 21 14.46 17.80 0.33
C LEU A 21 13.09 18.43 0.06
N LEU A 22 12.39 18.92 1.10
CA LEU A 22 11.08 19.58 1.00
C LEU A 22 11.15 21.11 0.91
N VAL A 23 12.35 21.70 0.97
CA VAL A 23 12.56 23.14 0.80
C VAL A 23 13.05 23.40 -0.63
N ALA A 24 12.12 23.76 -1.52
CA ALA A 24 12.49 24.26 -2.85
C ALA A 24 13.01 25.71 -2.74
N PRO A 25 14.09 26.09 -3.46
CA PRO A 25 14.45 27.48 -3.65
C PRO A 25 13.46 28.17 -4.59
N GLY A 26 13.13 29.42 -4.27
CA GLY A 26 12.05 30.21 -4.85
C GLY A 26 12.20 30.54 -6.34
N GLU A 27 11.04 30.76 -6.96
CA GLU A 27 10.89 31.23 -8.34
C GLU A 27 11.47 32.65 -8.50
N VAL A 28 12.38 32.82 -9.46
CA VAL A 28 12.76 34.13 -9.97
C VAL A 28 12.01 34.35 -11.29
N SER A 29 11.08 35.31 -11.26
CA SER A 29 10.34 35.82 -12.41
C SER A 29 11.28 36.44 -13.45
N ALA A 30 11.25 35.94 -14.69
CA ALA A 30 11.87 36.59 -15.84
C ALA A 30 10.79 37.05 -16.82
N THR A 31 10.55 38.35 -16.84
CA THR A 31 9.80 39.07 -17.88
C THR A 31 10.67 39.13 -19.15
N ALA A 32 10.17 38.62 -20.27
CA ALA A 32 10.77 38.84 -21.58
C ALA A 32 9.79 39.57 -22.51
N ALA A 33 10.20 40.76 -22.92
CA ALA A 33 9.53 41.62 -23.88
C ALA A 33 9.56 41.00 -25.29
N ALA A 34 8.43 41.06 -26.00
CA ALA A 34 8.35 40.74 -27.42
C ALA A 34 8.59 42.00 -28.24
N ALA A 35 9.60 41.95 -29.12
CA ALA A 35 9.86 42.95 -30.15
C ALA A 35 9.36 42.43 -31.51
N ASP A 36 8.78 43.37 -32.24
CA ASP A 36 8.22 43.31 -33.59
C ASP A 36 9.30 43.15 -34.67
N ALA A 37 9.01 42.36 -35.71
CA ALA A 37 9.63 42.45 -37.03
C ALA A 37 8.77 41.70 -38.07
N GLY A 38 8.28 42.42 -39.07
CA GLY A 38 7.41 41.90 -40.13
C GLY A 38 8.13 41.32 -41.36
N GLY A 39 7.30 40.98 -42.36
CA GLY A 39 7.70 41.04 -43.78
C GLY A 39 7.76 39.73 -44.59
N HIS A 40 6.72 39.53 -45.42
CA HIS A 40 6.71 38.97 -46.80
C HIS A 40 7.19 37.54 -47.15
N GLY A 41 6.38 36.84 -47.95
CA GLY A 41 6.88 35.83 -48.91
C GLY A 41 5.91 34.72 -49.33
N LYS A 42 5.56 34.65 -50.62
CA LYS A 42 4.60 33.74 -51.28
C LYS A 42 5.10 32.30 -51.48
N ARG A 43 4.13 31.36 -51.44
CA ARG A 43 3.93 30.11 -52.26
C ARG A 43 5.11 29.13 -52.45
N ARG A 44 4.86 27.85 -52.14
CA ARG A 44 4.77 26.74 -53.11
C ARG A 44 4.37 25.43 -52.43
N GLY A 45 3.57 24.62 -53.12
CA GLY A 45 3.09 23.33 -52.67
C GLY A 45 4.16 22.24 -52.73
N HIS A 46 4.08 21.32 -51.78
CA HIS A 46 4.69 20.01 -51.89
C HIS A 46 3.74 18.97 -51.28
N SER A 47 3.34 18.03 -52.12
CA SER A 47 2.55 16.86 -51.73
C SER A 47 3.51 15.83 -51.13
N THR A 48 3.28 15.41 -49.89
CA THR A 48 3.92 14.21 -49.34
C THR A 48 2.85 13.29 -48.77
N HIS A 49 2.80 12.09 -49.36
CA HIS A 49 1.90 11.00 -49.00
C HIS A 49 2.12 10.55 -47.55
N THR A 50 1.15 10.76 -46.67
CA THR A 50 1.08 10.04 -45.39
C THR A 50 0.25 8.77 -45.58
N ARG A 51 0.95 7.63 -45.60
CA ARG A 51 0.35 6.29 -45.58
C ARG A 51 -0.48 6.15 -44.31
N ARG A 52 -1.81 6.18 -44.44
CA ARG A 52 -2.76 5.85 -43.36
C ARG A 52 -2.44 4.44 -42.86
N LEU A 53 -1.93 4.34 -41.63
CA LEU A 53 -1.88 3.08 -40.89
C LEU A 53 -3.31 2.69 -40.55
N ARG A 54 -3.75 1.55 -41.11
CA ARG A 54 -5.02 0.90 -40.74
C ARG A 54 -4.92 0.43 -39.28
N PRO A 55 -5.96 0.56 -38.44
CA PRO A 55 -5.96 -0.04 -37.12
C PRO A 55 -6.01 -1.57 -37.28
N GLY A 56 -4.94 -2.24 -36.87
CA GLY A 56 -4.91 -3.69 -36.74
C GLY A 56 -5.88 -4.15 -35.65
N LYS A 57 -6.61 -5.22 -35.96
CA LYS A 57 -7.63 -5.86 -35.11
C LYS A 57 -7.06 -6.32 -33.76
N GLY A 58 -7.70 -5.86 -32.68
CA GLY A 58 -8.01 -6.69 -31.51
C GLY A 58 -6.88 -7.00 -30.52
N ALA A 59 -6.32 -5.99 -29.85
CA ALA A 59 -5.91 -6.20 -28.46
C ALA A 59 -7.20 -6.38 -27.65
N ALA A 60 -7.41 -7.57 -27.08
CA ALA A 60 -8.57 -7.84 -26.24
C ALA A 60 -8.60 -6.78 -25.11
N ALA A 61 -9.62 -5.93 -25.13
CA ALA A 61 -9.84 -4.94 -24.08
C ALA A 61 -9.89 -5.68 -22.75
N ALA A 62 -9.01 -5.30 -21.82
CA ALA A 62 -9.07 -5.76 -20.44
C ALA A 62 -10.51 -5.57 -19.95
N LYS A 63 -11.15 -6.68 -19.52
CA LYS A 63 -12.54 -6.67 -19.09
C LYS A 63 -12.71 -5.63 -17.96
N PRO A 64 -13.77 -4.79 -17.98
CA PRO A 64 -13.95 -3.78 -16.95
C PRO A 64 -14.16 -4.43 -15.58
N TYR A 65 -13.43 -3.94 -14.58
CA TYR A 65 -13.57 -4.28 -13.15
C TYR A 65 -15.03 -4.04 -12.72
N PRO A 66 -15.81 -5.04 -12.25
CA PRO A 66 -17.20 -4.80 -11.93
C PRO A 66 -17.45 -4.52 -10.42
N ALA A 67 -18.34 -3.56 -10.20
CA ALA A 67 -19.32 -3.39 -9.12
C ALA A 67 -19.03 -2.56 -7.83
N ASN A 68 -17.82 -2.18 -7.43
CA ASN A 68 -17.64 -1.46 -6.15
C ASN A 68 -16.76 -0.19 -6.16
N ALA A 69 -16.45 0.38 -7.33
CA ALA A 69 -15.61 1.59 -7.41
C ALA A 69 -16.18 2.77 -6.57
N ALA A 70 -17.49 3.01 -6.63
CA ALA A 70 -18.14 4.10 -5.89
C ALA A 70 -18.13 3.91 -4.36
N ARG A 71 -18.30 2.67 -3.87
CA ARG A 71 -18.22 2.35 -2.44
C ARG A 71 -16.79 2.53 -1.94
N VAL A 72 -15.81 2.03 -2.67
CA VAL A 72 -14.39 2.19 -2.34
C VAL A 72 -13.98 3.66 -2.32
N GLU A 73 -14.40 4.46 -3.30
CA GLU A 73 -14.14 5.91 -3.31
C GLU A 73 -14.82 6.63 -2.13
N ALA A 74 -16.03 6.23 -1.75
CA ALA A 74 -16.70 6.77 -0.57
C ALA A 74 -15.91 6.46 0.72
N ILE A 75 -15.37 5.25 0.81
CA ILE A 75 -14.54 4.83 1.95
C ILE A 75 -13.18 5.54 1.93
N GLU A 76 -12.58 5.81 0.76
CA GLU A 76 -11.38 6.66 0.67
C GLU A 76 -11.65 8.09 1.14
N ARG A 77 -12.83 8.65 0.81
CA ARG A 77 -13.25 9.95 1.36
C ARG A 77 -13.43 9.90 2.87
N GLN A 78 -13.99 8.82 3.41
CA GLN A 78 -14.10 8.60 4.87
C GLN A 78 -12.73 8.45 5.53
N PHE A 79 -11.82 7.66 4.95
CA PHE A 79 -10.44 7.53 5.41
C PHE A 79 -9.74 8.89 5.41
N ALA A 80 -9.80 9.65 4.31
CA ALA A 80 -9.21 10.97 4.24
C ALA A 80 -9.82 11.95 5.26
N ARG A 81 -11.11 11.81 5.60
CA ARG A 81 -11.74 12.57 6.69
C ARG A 81 -11.27 12.11 8.07
N TRP A 82 -11.25 10.81 8.35
CA TRP A 82 -10.76 10.24 9.61
C TRP A 82 -9.30 10.60 9.86
N VAL A 83 -8.47 10.45 8.85
CA VAL A 83 -7.06 10.87 8.83
C VAL A 83 -6.92 12.35 9.16
N ARG A 84 -7.70 13.23 8.50
CA ARG A 84 -7.70 14.68 8.81
C ARG A 84 -8.16 14.95 10.25
N SER A 85 -9.16 14.24 10.75
CA SER A 85 -9.67 14.35 12.12
C SER A 85 -8.61 13.92 13.16
N MET A 86 -7.94 12.80 12.92
CA MET A 86 -6.86 12.26 13.75
C MET A 86 -5.59 13.11 13.71
N GLY A 87 -5.39 13.92 12.67
CA GLY A 87 -4.34 14.94 12.57
C GLY A 87 -4.74 16.33 13.10
N GLY A 88 -6.02 16.55 13.40
CA GLY A 88 -6.60 17.84 13.75
C GLY A 88 -6.53 18.22 15.24
N HIS A 89 -6.06 17.33 16.11
CA HIS A 89 -5.99 17.57 17.55
C HIS A 89 -4.67 18.22 18.01
N GLY A 90 -3.90 18.80 17.08
CA GLY A 90 -2.69 19.56 17.38
C GLY A 90 -2.55 20.77 16.47
N HIS A 91 -2.83 21.96 17.01
CA HIS A 91 -2.47 23.24 16.38
C HIS A 91 -0.95 23.33 16.28
N ASN A 92 -0.34 22.82 15.22
CA ASN A 92 1.05 23.09 14.82
C ASN A 92 1.31 22.68 13.36
N SER A 93 2.41 23.18 12.80
CA SER A 93 2.91 23.11 11.41
C SER A 93 2.98 21.70 10.79
N SER A 94 2.92 20.65 11.62
CA SER A 94 2.82 19.23 11.25
C SER A 94 1.50 18.90 10.55
N SER A 95 0.41 19.59 10.87
CA SER A 95 -0.89 19.46 10.19
C SER A 95 -0.81 19.84 8.71
N THR A 96 -0.01 20.83 8.34
CA THR A 96 0.17 21.28 6.94
C THR A 96 1.01 20.32 6.11
N ALA A 97 2.11 19.78 6.66
CA ALA A 97 2.93 18.78 5.99
C ALA A 97 2.15 17.46 5.77
N TYR A 98 1.37 17.07 6.77
CA TYR A 98 0.44 15.94 6.70
C TYR A 98 -0.66 16.16 5.65
N SER A 99 -1.28 17.34 5.64
CA SER A 99 -2.28 17.72 4.64
C SER A 99 -1.72 17.69 3.22
N ARG A 100 -0.49 18.18 2.99
CA ARG A 100 0.18 18.09 1.68
C ARG A 100 0.52 16.65 1.30
N ALA A 101 0.93 15.81 2.24
CA ALA A 101 1.17 14.38 2.00
C ALA A 101 -0.12 13.67 1.56
N LEU A 102 -1.26 13.96 2.21
CA LEU A 102 -2.57 13.48 1.77
C LEU A 102 -2.98 14.02 0.40
N SER A 103 -2.75 15.30 0.11
CA SER A 103 -3.06 15.88 -1.19
C SER A 103 -2.24 15.22 -2.31
N ARG A 104 -0.95 14.94 -2.10
CA ARG A 104 -0.11 14.17 -3.04
C ARG A 104 -0.52 12.71 -3.15
N ALA A 105 -1.11 12.16 -2.09
CA ALA A 105 -1.63 10.80 -2.06
C ALA A 105 -3.01 10.64 -2.74
N SER A 106 -3.68 11.74 -3.12
CA SER A 106 -5.08 11.71 -3.57
C SER A 106 -5.28 11.35 -5.04
N LEU A 107 -4.20 11.28 -5.85
CA LEU A 107 -4.25 10.79 -7.23
C LEU A 107 -3.24 9.66 -7.42
N PRO A 108 -3.64 8.51 -7.99
CA PRO A 108 -2.69 7.44 -8.30
C PRO A 108 -1.72 7.94 -9.36
N ALA A 109 -0.45 8.10 -8.99
CA ALA A 109 0.59 8.49 -9.92
C ALA A 109 0.97 7.34 -10.86
N ARG A 110 0.78 6.10 -10.40
CA ARG A 110 1.07 4.88 -11.16
C ARG A 110 0.16 3.74 -10.72
N THR A 111 -0.24 2.90 -11.68
CA THR A 111 -0.94 1.64 -11.42
C THR A 111 -0.09 0.48 -11.94
N LEU A 112 0.05 -0.58 -11.14
CA LEU A 112 0.66 -1.85 -11.49
C LEU A 112 -0.41 -2.94 -11.40
N VAL A 113 -0.40 -3.89 -12.32
CA VAL A 113 -1.31 -5.05 -12.32
C VAL A 113 -0.52 -6.31 -11.98
N VAL A 114 -1.05 -7.09 -11.04
CA VAL A 114 -0.53 -8.40 -10.66
C VAL A 114 -1.54 -9.46 -11.09
N ASP A 115 -1.11 -10.43 -11.90
CA ASP A 115 -1.93 -11.56 -12.35
C ASP A 115 -1.11 -12.84 -12.33
N LYS A 116 -1.67 -13.95 -11.83
CA LYS A 116 -0.95 -15.23 -11.76
C LYS A 116 -0.55 -15.76 -13.15
N ASN A 117 -1.28 -15.40 -14.19
CA ASN A 117 -0.99 -15.81 -15.56
C ASN A 117 0.09 -14.90 -16.15
N PRO A 118 1.26 -15.45 -16.53
CA PRO A 118 2.29 -14.67 -17.18
C PRO A 118 1.74 -13.93 -18.42
N GLY A 119 2.03 -12.62 -18.52
CA GLY A 119 1.56 -11.77 -19.62
C GLY A 119 0.17 -11.14 -19.44
N ALA A 120 -0.60 -11.54 -18.43
CA ALA A 120 -1.90 -10.93 -18.11
C ALA A 120 -1.82 -9.72 -17.16
N GLY A 121 -0.64 -9.46 -16.60
CA GLY A 121 -0.34 -8.31 -15.74
C GLY A 121 1.12 -7.86 -15.89
N ASN A 122 1.50 -6.82 -15.15
CA ASN A 122 2.90 -6.38 -15.08
C ASN A 122 3.77 -7.36 -14.30
N PHE A 123 3.20 -8.03 -13.30
CA PHE A 123 3.89 -8.99 -12.43
C PHE A 123 3.01 -10.22 -12.16
N THR A 124 3.65 -11.32 -11.76
CA THR A 124 2.96 -12.55 -11.35
C THR A 124 2.84 -12.72 -9.83
N SER A 125 3.53 -11.89 -9.05
CA SER A 125 3.47 -11.87 -7.58
C SER A 125 3.35 -10.45 -7.05
N ILE A 126 2.77 -10.32 -5.86
CA ILE A 126 2.59 -9.03 -5.18
C ILE A 126 3.95 -8.49 -4.74
N GLN A 127 4.82 -9.36 -4.21
CA GLN A 127 6.16 -8.96 -3.79
C GLN A 127 7.00 -8.40 -4.96
N ALA A 128 6.93 -8.99 -6.15
CA ALA A 128 7.64 -8.47 -7.32
C ALA A 128 7.15 -7.07 -7.73
N ALA A 129 5.84 -6.81 -7.62
CA ALA A 129 5.31 -5.47 -7.87
C ALA A 129 5.81 -4.45 -6.84
N VAL A 130 5.86 -4.84 -5.55
CA VAL A 130 6.43 -4.02 -4.47
C VAL A 130 7.93 -3.75 -4.69
N ASP A 131 8.67 -4.75 -5.15
CA ASP A 131 10.12 -4.61 -5.38
C ASP A 131 10.46 -3.79 -6.61
N SER A 132 9.53 -3.65 -7.56
CA SER A 132 9.68 -2.76 -8.72
C SER A 132 9.57 -1.26 -8.38
N LEU A 133 9.12 -0.93 -7.16
CA LEU A 133 8.99 0.45 -6.71
C LEU A 133 10.37 1.04 -6.41
N PRO A 134 10.57 2.36 -6.65
CA PRO A 134 11.80 3.03 -6.26
C PRO A 134 12.06 2.87 -4.76
N LEU A 135 13.34 2.88 -4.38
CA LEU A 135 13.74 2.75 -2.98
C LEU A 135 13.03 3.78 -2.08
N ILE A 136 12.90 5.01 -2.58
CA ILE A 136 12.12 6.08 -1.96
C ILE A 136 10.89 6.33 -2.82
N ASN A 137 9.71 6.01 -2.30
CA ASN A 137 8.44 6.29 -2.99
C ASN A 137 7.69 7.45 -2.32
N LEU A 138 7.42 8.51 -3.10
CA LEU A 138 6.77 9.74 -2.61
C LEU A 138 5.42 10.01 -3.27
N ALA A 139 4.94 9.11 -4.14
CA ALA A 139 3.70 9.25 -4.88
C ALA A 139 2.87 7.98 -4.77
N ARG A 140 1.53 8.09 -4.82
CA ARG A 140 0.67 6.92 -4.64
C ARG A 140 0.83 5.93 -5.80
N VAL A 141 1.15 4.68 -5.47
CA VAL A 141 1.19 3.57 -6.41
C VAL A 141 0.10 2.58 -6.05
N VAL A 142 -0.77 2.27 -7.01
CA VAL A 142 -1.83 1.27 -6.84
C VAL A 142 -1.40 -0.04 -7.47
N ILE A 143 -1.24 -1.07 -6.65
CA ILE A 143 -1.01 -2.45 -7.07
C ILE A 143 -2.36 -3.15 -7.11
N ARG A 144 -2.93 -3.29 -8.31
CA ARG A 144 -4.17 -4.04 -8.54
C ARG A 144 -3.85 -5.51 -8.68
N VAL A 145 -4.43 -6.33 -7.81
CA VAL A 145 -4.19 -7.77 -7.74
C VAL A 145 -5.44 -8.47 -8.27
N ASN A 146 -5.29 -9.15 -9.40
CA ASN A 146 -6.40 -9.88 -10.00
C ASN A 146 -6.83 -11.06 -9.11
N ALA A 147 -7.97 -11.67 -9.47
CA ALA A 147 -8.50 -12.82 -8.73
C ALA A 147 -7.49 -13.98 -8.72
N GLY A 148 -7.33 -14.61 -7.57
CA GLY A 148 -6.42 -15.73 -7.38
C GLY A 148 -5.90 -15.87 -5.95
N THR A 149 -5.34 -17.04 -5.66
CA THR A 149 -4.59 -17.31 -4.43
C THR A 149 -3.10 -17.17 -4.69
N TYR A 150 -2.48 -16.22 -4.01
CA TYR A 150 -1.06 -15.89 -4.06
C TYR A 150 -0.39 -16.45 -2.81
N THR A 151 0.33 -17.56 -2.97
CA THR A 151 1.08 -18.19 -1.88
C THR A 151 2.48 -17.60 -1.84
N GLU A 152 2.64 -16.49 -1.12
CA GLU A 152 3.89 -15.73 -1.02
C GLU A 152 3.94 -14.96 0.30
N LYS A 153 5.16 -14.65 0.77
CA LYS A 153 5.34 -13.61 1.79
C LYS A 153 5.51 -12.26 1.12
N VAL A 154 4.84 -11.25 1.67
CA VAL A 154 4.98 -9.87 1.20
C VAL A 154 5.52 -8.99 2.32
N SER A 155 6.53 -8.17 2.00
CA SER A 155 7.11 -7.19 2.91
C SER A 155 7.29 -5.85 2.20
N ILE A 156 6.66 -4.81 2.76
CA ILE A 156 6.82 -3.43 2.29
C ILE A 156 7.76 -2.70 3.25
N SER A 157 8.88 -2.21 2.71
CA SER A 157 9.90 -1.51 3.49
C SER A 157 9.43 -0.12 3.92
N PRO A 158 10.00 0.45 5.00
CA PRO A 158 9.60 1.79 5.47
C PRO A 158 9.73 2.91 4.45
N MET A 159 10.65 2.77 3.49
CA MET A 159 10.94 3.81 2.48
C MET A 159 9.96 3.79 1.28
N ARG A 160 9.04 2.83 1.21
CA ARG A 160 8.05 2.68 0.13
C ARG A 160 6.65 3.15 0.54
N ALA A 161 6.51 4.43 0.90
CA ALA A 161 5.25 5.01 1.37
C ALA A 161 4.18 5.08 0.27
N PHE A 162 2.92 5.35 0.62
CA PHE A 162 1.82 5.57 -0.32
C PHE A 162 1.51 4.38 -1.26
N VAL A 163 1.73 3.15 -0.80
CA VAL A 163 1.33 1.95 -1.55
C VAL A 163 -0.14 1.63 -1.26
N THR A 164 -0.92 1.45 -2.32
CA THR A 164 -2.26 0.86 -2.26
C THR A 164 -2.20 -0.55 -2.84
N VAL A 165 -2.73 -1.55 -2.14
CA VAL A 165 -2.98 -2.90 -2.67
C VAL A 165 -4.48 -3.11 -2.79
N GLU A 166 -4.96 -3.35 -4.01
CA GLU A 166 -6.39 -3.48 -4.31
C GLU A 166 -6.65 -4.83 -4.98
N GLY A 167 -7.37 -5.72 -4.31
CA GLY A 167 -7.81 -6.98 -4.89
C GLY A 167 -9.06 -6.85 -5.77
N ALA A 168 -9.35 -7.90 -6.53
CA ALA A 168 -10.57 -8.01 -7.34
C ALA A 168 -11.85 -8.29 -6.52
N GLY A 169 -11.73 -8.39 -5.19
CA GLY A 169 -12.76 -8.84 -4.25
C GLY A 169 -12.10 -9.65 -3.14
N ALA A 170 -12.47 -9.42 -1.87
CA ALA A 170 -11.85 -10.16 -0.77
C ALA A 170 -12.17 -11.66 -0.81
N ASP A 171 -13.30 -12.04 -1.40
CA ASP A 171 -13.69 -13.41 -1.71
C ASP A 171 -12.91 -14.04 -2.88
N LYS A 172 -12.23 -13.23 -3.69
CA LYS A 172 -11.60 -13.64 -4.96
C LYS A 172 -10.09 -13.53 -4.97
N THR A 173 -9.52 -12.63 -4.17
CA THR A 173 -8.09 -12.36 -4.12
C THR A 173 -7.58 -12.65 -2.71
N VAL A 174 -6.70 -13.65 -2.59
CA VAL A 174 -6.15 -14.12 -1.32
C VAL A 174 -4.64 -14.12 -1.41
N VAL A 175 -3.96 -13.47 -0.47
CA VAL A 175 -2.53 -13.67 -0.22
C VAL A 175 -2.36 -14.52 1.03
N GLN A 176 -1.56 -15.58 0.95
CA GLN A 176 -1.44 -16.54 2.03
C GLN A 176 -0.02 -17.07 2.24
N TRP A 177 0.32 -17.34 3.50
CA TRP A 177 1.53 -18.04 3.90
C TRP A 177 1.28 -18.81 5.21
N GLY A 178 2.19 -19.70 5.62
CA GLY A 178 1.97 -20.64 6.72
C GLY A 178 3.00 -20.62 7.83
N ASP A 179 3.71 -19.50 8.02
CA ASP A 179 4.72 -19.41 9.07
C ASP A 179 4.06 -19.26 10.45
N THR A 180 4.71 -19.85 11.45
CA THR A 180 4.42 -19.62 12.87
C THR A 180 5.62 -18.97 13.54
N ALA A 181 5.48 -18.51 14.79
CA ALA A 181 6.60 -17.99 15.56
C ALA A 181 7.76 -18.99 15.70
N ASP A 182 7.47 -20.29 15.73
CA ASP A 182 8.46 -21.37 15.77
C ASP A 182 9.14 -21.64 14.43
N THR A 183 8.59 -21.15 13.31
CA THR A 183 9.20 -21.38 12.00
C THR A 183 10.63 -20.84 11.98
N ALA A 184 11.56 -21.67 11.51
CA ALA A 184 12.96 -21.31 11.42
C ALA A 184 13.16 -20.14 10.45
N GLY A 185 13.73 -19.04 10.95
CA GLY A 185 14.16 -17.91 10.14
C GLY A 185 15.52 -18.16 9.46
N ALA A 186 16.07 -17.12 8.83
CA ALA A 186 17.30 -17.20 8.03
C ALA A 186 18.53 -17.74 8.76
N TRP A 187 18.60 -17.60 10.08
CA TRP A 187 19.71 -18.10 10.91
C TRP A 187 19.38 -19.41 11.66
N GLY A 188 18.35 -20.14 11.23
CA GLY A 188 17.92 -21.40 11.84
C GLY A 188 17.25 -21.26 13.22
N ARG A 189 17.05 -20.02 13.70
CA ARG A 189 16.34 -19.72 14.95
C ARG A 189 14.86 -19.42 14.68
N PRO A 190 13.95 -19.69 15.64
CA PRO A 190 12.56 -19.28 15.53
C PRO A 190 12.44 -17.81 15.16
N MET A 191 11.64 -17.51 14.13
CA MET A 191 11.48 -16.14 13.64
C MET A 191 10.63 -15.25 14.57
N GLY A 192 9.91 -15.88 15.50
CA GLY A 192 8.99 -15.23 16.43
C GLY A 192 7.73 -14.69 15.74
N THR A 193 6.77 -14.24 16.55
CA THR A 193 5.48 -13.72 16.07
C THR A 193 5.67 -12.62 15.01
N PHE A 194 6.61 -11.68 15.24
CA PHE A 194 6.87 -10.58 14.32
C PHE A 194 7.28 -11.04 12.91
N GLY A 195 8.07 -12.12 12.83
CA GLY A 195 8.55 -12.71 11.58
C GLY A 195 7.52 -13.59 10.87
N SER A 196 6.53 -14.12 11.60
CA SER A 196 5.52 -15.05 11.07
C SER A 196 4.53 -14.42 10.07
N ALA A 197 4.51 -13.09 9.97
CA ALA A 197 3.57 -12.36 9.12
C ALA A 197 3.61 -12.82 7.65
N THR A 198 2.44 -13.23 7.13
CA THR A 198 2.24 -13.45 5.69
C THR A 198 2.43 -12.15 4.91
N PHE A 199 1.82 -11.07 5.40
CA PHE A 199 1.94 -9.74 4.82
C PHE A 199 2.44 -8.74 5.88
N ALA A 200 3.63 -8.19 5.68
CA ALA A 200 4.28 -7.26 6.58
C ALA A 200 4.38 -5.86 5.97
N VAL A 201 3.65 -4.89 6.54
CA VAL A 201 3.70 -3.50 6.11
C VAL A 201 4.48 -2.69 7.13
N ASN A 202 5.55 -2.02 6.69
CA ASN A 202 6.33 -1.12 7.53
C ASN A 202 6.32 0.31 6.99
N SER A 203 5.39 0.64 6.07
CA SER A 203 5.38 1.91 5.35
C SER A 203 4.10 2.73 5.55
N MET A 204 4.28 4.05 5.65
CA MET A 204 3.22 5.01 5.95
C MET A 204 2.24 5.19 4.80
N PHE A 205 1.01 5.61 5.12
CA PHE A 205 -0.05 5.88 4.14
C PHE A 205 -0.44 4.68 3.27
N PHE A 206 -0.21 3.47 3.80
CA PHE A 206 -0.61 2.22 3.17
C PHE A 206 -2.12 2.08 3.13
N VAL A 207 -2.65 1.53 2.03
CA VAL A 207 -4.07 1.25 1.88
C VAL A 207 -4.24 -0.16 1.33
N ALA A 208 -5.06 -0.99 1.96
CA ALA A 208 -5.53 -2.25 1.40
C ALA A 208 -7.02 -2.19 1.12
N LYS A 209 -7.45 -2.77 -0.01
CA LYS A 209 -8.85 -2.82 -0.44
C LYS A 209 -9.19 -4.19 -0.99
N ASN A 210 -10.35 -4.72 -0.61
CA ASN A 210 -11.00 -5.86 -1.27
C ASN A 210 -10.04 -7.05 -1.49
N ILE A 211 -9.25 -7.39 -0.48
CA ILE A 211 -8.27 -8.49 -0.51
C ILE A 211 -8.27 -9.22 0.83
N THR A 212 -8.03 -10.53 0.78
CA THR A 212 -7.87 -11.38 1.96
C THR A 212 -6.38 -11.60 2.27
N PHE A 213 -6.00 -11.35 3.52
CA PHE A 213 -4.72 -11.75 4.09
C PHE A 213 -4.94 -12.99 4.96
N LYS A 214 -4.17 -14.05 4.72
CA LYS A 214 -4.38 -15.33 5.41
C LYS A 214 -3.08 -15.92 5.93
N ASN A 215 -3.03 -16.29 7.20
CA ASN A 215 -2.08 -17.27 7.69
C ASN A 215 -2.72 -18.66 7.66
N THR A 216 -2.07 -19.64 7.04
CA THR A 216 -2.58 -21.01 6.89
C THR A 216 -2.17 -21.95 8.03
N ALA A 217 -1.46 -21.45 9.04
CA ALA A 217 -1.14 -22.23 10.23
C ALA A 217 -2.44 -22.72 10.91
N PRO A 218 -2.51 -24.00 11.31
CA PRO A 218 -3.71 -24.55 11.92
C PRO A 218 -3.93 -23.97 13.31
N VAL A 219 -5.16 -24.07 13.81
CA VAL A 219 -5.49 -23.74 15.20
C VAL A 219 -4.62 -24.59 16.13
N PRO A 220 -3.84 -23.96 17.05
CA PRO A 220 -2.98 -24.70 17.94
C PRO A 220 -3.78 -25.51 18.97
N ARG A 221 -3.21 -26.65 19.39
CA ARG A 221 -3.71 -27.36 20.57
C ARG A 221 -3.52 -26.50 21.83
N PRO A 222 -4.40 -26.62 22.83
CA PRO A 222 -4.21 -25.95 24.12
C PRO A 222 -2.80 -26.19 24.69
N GLY A 223 -2.13 -25.13 25.11
CA GLY A 223 -0.78 -25.19 25.68
C GLY A 223 0.37 -25.30 24.67
N ALA A 224 0.09 -25.34 23.36
CA ALA A 224 1.15 -25.33 22.35
C ALA A 224 1.90 -24.00 22.36
N LEU A 225 3.24 -24.07 22.35
CA LEU A 225 4.11 -22.91 22.29
C LEU A 225 4.47 -22.58 20.84
N GLY A 226 4.72 -21.30 20.57
CA GLY A 226 5.27 -20.82 19.31
C GLY A 226 4.37 -20.96 18.08
N LYS A 227 3.05 -21.11 18.29
CA LYS A 227 2.06 -21.30 17.22
C LYS A 227 1.36 -20.01 16.77
N GLN A 228 1.81 -18.87 17.26
CA GLN A 228 1.38 -17.56 16.77
C GLN A 228 1.63 -17.48 15.26
N GLY A 229 0.61 -17.12 14.48
CA GLY A 229 0.65 -17.13 13.02
C GLY A 229 -0.02 -15.91 12.45
N VAL A 230 0.78 -14.88 12.16
CA VAL A 230 0.27 -13.58 11.73
C VAL A 230 -0.14 -13.59 10.26
N ALA A 231 -1.37 -13.20 9.95
CA ALA A 231 -1.87 -13.00 8.60
C ALA A 231 -1.43 -11.64 8.04
N LEU A 232 -1.58 -10.59 8.83
CA LEU A 232 -1.07 -9.27 8.48
C LEU A 232 -0.44 -8.58 9.69
N ARG A 233 0.72 -7.97 9.47
CA ARG A 233 1.34 -7.04 10.42
C ARG A 233 1.44 -5.64 9.81
N ILE A 234 1.00 -4.63 10.55
CA ILE A 234 1.15 -3.22 10.17
C ILE A 234 1.94 -2.45 11.24
N SER A 235 3.10 -1.94 10.83
CA SER A 235 4.06 -1.19 11.66
C SER A 235 4.33 0.19 11.06
N ALA A 236 3.30 0.99 10.79
CA ALA A 236 3.47 2.32 10.19
C ALA A 236 2.25 3.20 10.37
N ASP A 237 2.46 4.51 10.43
CA ASP A 237 1.37 5.44 10.67
C ASP A 237 0.46 5.68 9.44
N SER A 238 -0.81 6.01 9.71
CA SER A 238 -1.82 6.42 8.74
C SER A 238 -2.17 5.34 7.71
N ALA A 239 -2.50 4.12 8.16
CA ALA A 239 -2.91 3.03 7.26
C ALA A 239 -4.44 2.85 7.20
N ALA A 240 -4.94 2.31 6.09
CA ALA A 240 -6.35 1.98 5.91
C ALA A 240 -6.55 0.56 5.37
N PHE A 241 -7.61 -0.09 5.83
CA PHE A 241 -8.06 -1.40 5.35
C PHE A 241 -9.56 -1.33 5.11
N VAL A 242 -9.98 -1.71 3.90
CA VAL A 242 -11.34 -1.47 3.42
C VAL A 242 -11.88 -2.70 2.71
N GLY A 243 -12.93 -3.30 3.26
CA GLY A 243 -13.50 -4.52 2.66
C GLY A 243 -12.48 -5.67 2.63
N CYS A 244 -11.56 -5.71 3.60
CA CYS A 244 -10.50 -6.71 3.67
C CYS A 244 -10.89 -7.84 4.64
N ASN A 245 -10.38 -9.04 4.36
CA ASN A 245 -10.48 -10.16 5.31
C ASN A 245 -9.10 -10.46 5.90
N PHE A 246 -9.08 -10.82 7.17
CA PHE A 246 -7.90 -11.24 7.91
C PHE A 246 -8.22 -12.59 8.54
N LEU A 247 -7.55 -13.64 8.05
CA LEU A 247 -7.88 -15.02 8.40
C LEU A 247 -6.68 -15.70 9.03
N GLY A 248 -6.85 -16.26 10.21
CA GLY A 248 -5.82 -17.02 10.89
C GLY A 248 -6.37 -17.74 12.11
N ALA A 249 -5.47 -18.10 13.02
CA ALA A 249 -5.81 -18.67 14.32
C ALA A 249 -5.29 -17.74 15.41
N GLN A 250 -4.18 -18.11 16.07
CA GLN A 250 -3.53 -17.28 17.06
C GLN A 250 -2.77 -16.12 16.41
N ASP A 251 -2.90 -14.91 16.96
CA ASP A 251 -2.18 -13.69 16.54
C ASP A 251 -2.47 -13.27 15.08
N THR A 252 -3.70 -13.41 14.60
CA THR A 252 -4.07 -13.18 13.19
C THR A 252 -3.71 -11.79 12.66
N LEU A 253 -4.16 -10.72 13.33
CA LEU A 253 -3.87 -9.34 12.96
C LEU A 253 -2.93 -8.70 13.98
N TYR A 254 -1.68 -8.50 13.56
CA TYR A 254 -0.69 -7.77 14.35
C TYR A 254 -0.77 -6.28 14.02
N ASP A 255 -1.69 -5.61 14.71
CA ASP A 255 -1.94 -4.17 14.71
C ASP A 255 -0.85 -3.42 15.51
N HIS A 256 0.39 -3.52 15.04
CA HIS A 256 1.59 -3.36 15.85
C HIS A 256 1.83 -1.92 16.34
N LEU A 257 1.92 -0.94 15.42
CA LEU A 257 2.22 0.45 15.78
C LEU A 257 1.76 1.40 14.67
N GLY A 258 1.08 2.48 15.06
CA GLY A 258 0.63 3.55 14.17
C GLY A 258 -0.81 3.96 14.45
N ARG A 259 -1.38 4.73 13.53
CA ARG A 259 -2.82 5.03 13.49
C ARG A 259 -3.45 4.30 12.30
N HIS A 260 -4.38 3.39 12.56
CA HIS A 260 -4.98 2.59 11.49
C HIS A 260 -6.51 2.65 11.51
N TYR A 261 -7.08 2.53 10.33
CA TYR A 261 -8.52 2.51 10.13
C TYR A 261 -8.94 1.25 9.39
N TYR A 262 -9.86 0.51 9.99
CA TYR A 262 -10.43 -0.72 9.44
C TYR A 262 -11.92 -0.50 9.23
N ARG A 263 -12.39 -0.58 7.98
CA ARG A 263 -13.81 -0.43 7.64
C ARG A 263 -14.31 -1.60 6.83
N ASP A 264 -15.52 -2.09 7.12
CA ASP A 264 -16.15 -3.19 6.39
C ASP A 264 -15.24 -4.44 6.36
N CYS A 265 -14.42 -4.64 7.38
CA CYS A 265 -13.44 -5.71 7.43
C CYS A 265 -13.98 -6.93 8.18
N TYR A 266 -13.57 -8.12 7.75
CA TYR A 266 -13.83 -9.37 8.44
C TYR A 266 -12.53 -9.89 9.07
N ILE A 267 -12.54 -10.14 10.37
CA ILE A 267 -11.35 -10.60 11.11
C ILE A 267 -11.71 -11.88 11.86
N GLU A 268 -10.98 -12.95 11.57
CA GLU A 268 -11.21 -14.28 12.13
C GLU A 268 -9.95 -14.83 12.79
N GLY A 269 -10.08 -15.35 14.02
CA GLY A 269 -9.02 -16.08 14.70
C GLY A 269 -9.41 -16.57 16.09
N SER A 270 -8.45 -17.12 16.83
CA SER A 270 -8.68 -17.77 18.13
C SER A 270 -8.12 -16.93 19.30
N VAL A 271 -6.85 -17.12 19.66
CA VAL A 271 -6.17 -16.42 20.76
C VAL A 271 -5.53 -15.14 20.25
N ASP A 272 -5.76 -14.01 20.93
CA ASP A 272 -5.16 -12.70 20.64
C ASP A 272 -5.19 -12.30 19.16
N PHE A 273 -6.28 -12.66 18.46
CA PHE A 273 -6.34 -12.56 17.00
C PHE A 273 -6.36 -11.13 16.46
N ILE A 274 -6.51 -10.14 17.35
CA ILE A 274 -6.17 -8.73 17.11
C ILE A 274 -5.31 -8.28 18.30
N PHE A 275 -4.07 -7.87 18.04
CA PHE A 275 -3.12 -7.50 19.08
C PHE A 275 -2.09 -6.48 18.59
N GLY A 276 -1.48 -5.76 19.52
CA GLY A 276 -0.44 -4.77 19.24
C GLY A 276 -0.61 -3.49 20.07
N ASN A 277 -0.01 -2.40 19.61
CA ASN A 277 0.05 -1.12 20.33
C ASN A 277 -0.36 0.08 19.44
N ALA A 278 -1.10 -0.17 18.35
CA ALA A 278 -1.61 0.88 17.49
C ALA A 278 -2.83 1.59 18.08
N LEU A 279 -3.06 2.83 17.63
CA LEU A 279 -4.30 3.57 17.85
C LEU A 279 -5.22 3.34 16.66
N SER A 280 -6.17 2.42 16.80
CA SER A 280 -6.97 1.94 15.67
C SER A 280 -8.46 2.16 15.85
N LEU A 281 -9.15 2.45 14.76
CA LEU A 281 -10.62 2.47 14.69
C LEU A 281 -11.10 1.34 13.78
N TYR A 282 -11.99 0.50 14.31
CA TYR A 282 -12.68 -0.56 13.59
C TYR A 282 -14.16 -0.16 13.46
N GLU A 283 -14.65 -0.06 12.22
CA GLU A 283 -16.01 0.43 11.91
C GLU A 283 -16.69 -0.52 10.93
N ASP A 284 -17.97 -0.81 11.15
CA ASP A 284 -18.82 -1.61 10.25
C ASP A 284 -18.24 -2.99 9.88
N GLY A 285 -17.42 -3.59 10.76
CA GLY A 285 -16.75 -4.87 10.53
C GLY A 285 -17.38 -6.06 11.26
N VAL A 286 -16.83 -7.25 11.03
CA VAL A 286 -17.19 -8.49 11.73
C VAL A 286 -15.94 -9.06 12.39
N LEU A 287 -16.03 -9.34 13.69
CA LEU A 287 -15.02 -10.08 14.45
C LEU A 287 -15.56 -11.49 14.74
N ARG A 288 -14.86 -12.53 14.31
CA ARG A 288 -15.27 -13.92 14.50
C ARG A 288 -14.20 -14.70 15.26
N ALA A 289 -14.55 -15.14 16.46
CA ALA A 289 -13.76 -16.11 17.20
C ALA A 289 -13.97 -17.52 16.61
N VAL A 290 -12.88 -18.29 16.46
CA VAL A 290 -12.87 -19.69 15.99
C VAL A 290 -12.04 -20.59 16.90
#